data_AF-A0A0U5JK82-F1
#
_entry.id   AF-A0A0U5JK82-F1
#
_cell.length_a   1.000
_cell.length_b   1.000
_cell.length_c   1.000
_cell.angle_alpha   90.00
_cell.angle_beta   90.00
_cell.angle_gamma   90.00
#
_symmetry.space_group_name_H-M   'P 1'
#
loop_
_entity.id
_entity.type
_entity.pdbx_description
1 polymer ?
#
loop_
_entity_poly.entity_id
_entity_poly.type
_entity_poly.pdbx_seq_one_letter_code
_entity_poly.pdbx_strand_id
1 'polypeptide(L)' 'MARGQKLLKKPKRVTVLLEEEHFEFVKQKAIDMTVKENRIVTPTEIMRDALEQCYPLPGVTREECAYKFG' A
#
# COMPACT_ATOMS: atom_id res chain seq x y z
N MET A 1 9.60 12.78 -5.18
CA MET A 1 10.13 11.97 -4.07
C MET A 1 9.71 10.53 -4.31
N ALA A 2 10.60 9.68 -4.82
CA ALA A 2 10.32 8.25 -4.99
C ALA A 2 10.18 7.63 -3.60
N ARG A 3 8.96 7.21 -3.22
CA ARG A 3 8.76 6.39 -2.02
C ARG A 3 9.45 5.05 -2.30
N GLY A 4 10.70 4.93 -1.86
CA GLY A 4 11.48 3.70 -1.99
C GLY A 4 10.68 2.53 -1.43
N GLN A 5 10.73 1.39 -2.12
CA GLN A 5 10.08 0.15 -1.72
C GLN A 5 10.43 -0.15 -0.26
N LYS A 6 9.50 0.12 0.66
CA LYS A 6 9.63 -0.31 2.05
C LYS A 6 9.52 -1.82 2.07
N LEU A 7 10.66 -2.50 2.09
CA LEU A 7 10.73 -3.95 2.29
C LEU A 7 10.10 -4.28 3.65
N LEU A 8 9.05 -5.09 3.64
CA LEU A 8 8.38 -5.55 4.86
C LEU A 8 9.31 -6.50 5.60
N LYS A 9 9.67 -6.17 6.85
CA LYS A 9 10.59 -6.96 7.68
C LYS A 9 9.94 -8.27 8.18
N LYS A 10 8.62 -8.29 8.40
CA LYS A 10 7.86 -9.46 8.86
C LYS A 10 6.48 -9.52 8.18
N PRO A 11 6.40 -9.85 6.88
CA PRO A 11 5.14 -9.80 6.16
C PRO A 11 4.16 -10.85 6.68
N LYS A 12 2.92 -10.44 6.93
CA LYS A 12 1.77 -11.33 7.12
C LYS A 12 0.92 -11.32 5.85
N ARG A 13 0.42 -12.49 5.45
CA ARG A 13 -0.48 -12.61 4.31
C ARG A 13 -1.91 -12.45 4.78
N VAL A 14 -2.68 -11.65 4.05
CA VAL A 14 -4.10 -11.44 4.25
C VAL A 14 -4.79 -11.66 2.91
N THR A 15 -5.91 -12.38 2.93
CA THR A 15 -6.78 -12.54 1.76
C THR A 15 -8.02 -11.69 1.99
N VAL A 16 -8.38 -10.87 1.00
CA VAL A 16 -9.55 -10.00 1.05
C VAL A 16 -10.45 -10.33 -0.14
N LEU A 17 -11.75 -10.44 0.12
CA LEU A 17 -12.76 -10.54 -0.92
C LEU A 17 -13.27 -9.13 -1.24
N LEU A 18 -13.29 -8.78 -2.52
CA LEU A 18 -13.76 -7.49 -3.02
C LEU A 18 -14.84 -7.75 -4.07
N GLU A 19 -15.76 -6.80 -4.20
CA GLU A 19 -16.63 -6.75 -5.37
C GLU A 19 -15.82 -6.44 -6.63
N GLU A 20 -16.30 -6.88 -7.78
CA GLU A 20 -15.60 -6.75 -9.07
C GLU A 20 -15.29 -5.28 -9.41
N GLU A 21 -16.24 -4.38 -9.21
CA GLU A 21 -16.08 -2.95 -9.46
C GLU A 21 -14.95 -2.33 -8.62
N HIS A 22 -14.86 -2.71 -7.34
CA HIS A 22 -13.80 -2.28 -6.45
C HIS A 22 -12.43 -2.83 -6.86
N PHE A 23 -12.38 -4.08 -7.33
CA PHE A 23 -11.15 -4.68 -7.81
C PHE A 23 -10.62 -4.00 -9.08
N GLU A 24 -11.49 -3.71 -10.05
CA GLU A 24 -11.10 -2.99 -11.26
C GLU A 24 -10.67 -1.55 -10.96
N PHE A 25 -11.33 -0.87 -10.02
CA PHE A 25 -10.89 0.44 -9.55
C PHE A 25 -9.45 0.41 -9.01
N VAL A 26 -9.12 -0.58 -8.16
CA VAL A 26 -7.78 -0.73 -7.59
C VAL A 26 -6.73 -1.02 -8.67
N LYS A 27 -7.06 -1.85 -9.66
CA LYS A 27 -6.16 -2.15 -10.79
C LYS A 27 -5.89 -0.91 -11.63
N GLN A 28 -6.93 -0.16 -11.99
CA GLN A 28 -6.75 1.06 -12.77
C GLN A 28 -5.88 2.06 -12.01
N LYS A 29 -6.10 2.21 -10.71
CA LYS A 29 -5.28 3.09 -9.86
C LYS A 29 -3.81 2.68 -9.84
N ALA A 30 -3.53 1.38 -9.80
CA ALA A 30 -2.16 0.86 -9.85
C ALA A 30 -1.47 1.18 -11.19
N ILE A 31 -2.20 1.10 -12.31
CA ILE A 31 -1.70 1.48 -13.64
C ILE A 31 -1.38 2.98 -13.67
N ASP A 32 -2.31 3.83 -13.24
CA ASP A 32 -2.12 5.28 -13.23
C ASP A 32 -0.91 5.69 -12.39
N MET A 33 -0.74 5.07 -11.23
CA MET A 33 0.43 5.31 -10.36
C MET A 33 1.71 4.76 -10.96
N THR A 34 1.65 3.64 -11.67
CA THR A 34 2.81 3.09 -12.37
C THR A 34 3.35 4.06 -13.41
N VAL A 35 2.46 4.64 -14.21
CA VAL A 35 2.80 5.66 -15.21
C VAL A 35 3.33 6.92 -14.54
N LYS A 36 2.66 7.39 -13.47
CA LYS A 36 3.01 8.63 -12.78
C LYS A 36 4.35 8.57 -12.04
N GLU A 37 4.65 7.45 -11.39
CA GLU A 37 5.87 7.27 -10.59
C GLU A 37 7.01 6.63 -11.39
N ASN A 38 6.77 6.25 -12.64
CA ASN A 38 7.70 5.54 -13.52
C ASN A 38 8.30 4.28 -12.85
N ARG A 39 7.49 3.58 -12.06
CA ARG A 39 7.84 2.32 -11.38
C ARG A 39 6.63 1.40 -11.36
N ILE A 40 6.84 0.09 -11.35
CA ILE A 40 5.72 -0.85 -11.23
C ILE A 40 5.09 -0.70 -9.84
N VAL A 41 3.79 -0.38 -9.81
CA VAL A 41 2.94 -0.34 -8.62
C VAL A 41 1.91 -1.45 -8.72
N THR A 42 1.78 -2.26 -7.69
CA THR A 42 0.84 -3.39 -7.68
C THR A 42 -0.48 -3.03 -6.99
N PRO A 43 -1.59 -3.71 -7.32
CA PRO A 43 -2.86 -3.57 -6.58
C PRO A 43 -2.69 -3.75 -5.06
N THR A 44 -1.80 -4.65 -4.64
CA THR A 44 -1.50 -4.88 -3.21
C THR A 44 -0.83 -3.69 -2.55
N GLU A 45 0.02 -2.93 -3.27
CA GLU A 45 0.61 -1.70 -2.76
C GLU A 45 -0.46 -0.62 -2.59
N ILE A 46 -1.37 -0.48 -3.55
CA ILE A 46 -2.52 0.46 -3.45
C ILE A 46 -3.37 0.14 -2.22
N MET A 47 -3.69 -1.16 -2.01
CA MET A 47 -4.46 -1.59 -0.85
C MET A 47 -3.74 -1.33 0.48
N ARG A 48 -2.42 -1.55 0.53
CA ARG A 48 -1.61 -1.27 1.73
C ARG A 48 -1.61 0.22 2.05
N ASP A 49 -1.37 1.06 1.04
CA ASP A 49 -1.37 2.51 1.19
C ASP A 49 -2.73 3.05 1.65
N ALA A 50 -3.83 2.46 1.17
CA ALA A 50 -5.19 2.80 1.61
C ALA A 50 -5.42 2.39 3.07
N LEU A 51 -5.01 1.18 3.46
CA LEU A 51 -5.13 0.71 4.84
C LEU A 51 -4.32 1.57 5.82
N GLU A 52 -3.10 1.96 5.47
CA GLU A 52 -2.27 2.86 6.29
C GLU A 52 -2.88 4.26 6.45
N GLN A 53 -3.64 4.73 5.45
CA GLN A 53 -4.34 6.02 5.51
C GLN A 53 -5.61 5.96 6.35
N CYS A 54 -6.40 4.89 6.23
CA CYS A 54 -7.66 4.74 6.94
C CYS A 54 -7.47 4.31 8.40
N TYR A 55 -6.46 3.48 8.67
CA TYR A 55 -6.19 2.91 9.98
C TYR A 55 -4.73 3.16 10.37
N PRO A 56 -4.37 4.42 10.68
CA PRO A 56 -3.06 4.70 11.25
C PRO A 56 -2.92 3.94 12.57
N LEU A 57 -1.84 3.16 12.72
CA LEU A 57 -1.60 2.37 13.93
C LEU A 57 -1.60 3.29 15.17
N PRO A 58 -2.30 2.93 16.26
CA PRO A 58 -2.33 3.75 17.45
C PRO A 58 -0.93 3.91 18.04
N GLY A 59 -0.51 5.17 18.25
CA GLY A 59 0.81 5.50 18.81
C GLY A 59 1.98 5.43 17.82
N VAL A 60 1.69 5.46 16.51
CA VAL A 60 2.71 5.49 15.46
C VAL A 60 2.45 6.73 14.61
N THR A 61 3.25 7.78 14.82
CA THR A 61 3.26 8.91 13.88
C THR A 61 3.65 8.42 12.48
N ARG A 62 3.22 9.12 11.42
CA ARG A 62 3.49 8.75 10.00
C ARG A 62 4.97 8.41 9.73
N GLU A 63 5.88 8.98 10.52
CA GLU A 63 7.33 8.79 10.46
C GLU A 63 7.81 7.50 11.17
N GLU A 64 7.17 7.10 12.27
CA GLU A 64 7.53 5.91 13.07
C GLU A 64 7.06 4.57 12.46
N CYS A 65 6.09 4.61 11.53
CA CYS A 65 5.57 3.38 10.90
C CYS A 65 6.63 2.64 10.07
N ALA A 66 7.73 3.34 9.72
CA ALA A 66 8.90 2.75 9.08
C ALA A 66 9.85 2.02 10.05
N TYR A 67 9.76 2.23 11.37
CA TYR A 67 10.82 1.88 12.32
C TYR A 67 10.46 0.83 13.38
N LYS A 68 9.20 0.68 13.80
CA LYS A 68 8.87 -0.20 14.96
C LYS A 68 8.80 -1.70 14.67
N PHE A 69 8.92 -2.14 13.42
CA PHE A 69 9.10 -3.56 13.09
C PHE A 69 10.51 -3.87 12.60
N GLY A 70 11.48 -3.13 13.17
CA GLY A 70 12.90 -3.10 12.87
C GLY A 70 13.64 -4.40 13.11
#